data_AF-A0A2P7SHJ5-F1
#
_entry.id   AF-A0A2P7SHJ5-F1
#
_cell.length_a   1.000
_cell.length_b   1.000
_cell.length_c   1.000
_cell.angle_alpha   90.00
_cell.angle_beta   90.00
_cell.angle_gamma   90.00
#
_symmetry.space_group_name_H-M   'P 1'
#
loop_
_entity.id
_entity.type
_entity.pdbx_description
1 polymer ?
#
loop_
_entity_poly.entity_id
_entity_poly.type
_entity_poly.pdbx_seq_one_letter_code
_entity_poly.pdbx_strand_id
1 'polypeptide(L)'
;MHKTLPDLAKRWLTRKPEHLTETESRVLQSALDHSTISRDVNDVHASRQSRGDRIADGMARVGGSWSFIISFLVFLVLWAVANTLLLTREAFDPYPFIFLNLVLSMLAAIQAPIIMMSQNRQTERDRVDAAHDYAVNLKAEIEIMALHEKFDEIRHMDILKLRDDITELRAMLARIESRLAETGRPA
;
A
#
# COMPACT_ATOMS: atom_id res chain seq x y z
N MET A 1 -25.70 15.67 -14.36
CA MET A 1 -26.39 14.87 -13.32
C MET A 1 -25.41 14.67 -12.18
N HIS A 2 -25.56 15.41 -11.07
CA HIS A 2 -24.66 15.30 -9.91
C HIS A 2 -24.90 13.94 -9.25
N LYS A 3 -24.00 12.98 -9.43
CA LYS A 3 -24.10 11.66 -8.78
C LYS A 3 -23.84 11.87 -7.28
N THR A 4 -24.81 11.51 -6.44
CA THR A 4 -24.69 11.70 -4.99
C THR A 4 -23.99 10.52 -4.34
N LEU A 5 -23.30 10.74 -3.21
CA LEU A 5 -22.58 9.71 -2.44
C LEU A 5 -23.39 8.42 -2.18
N PRO A 6 -24.70 8.48 -1.85
CA PRO A 6 -25.53 7.29 -1.62
C PRO A 6 -25.74 6.44 -2.88
N ASP A 7 -25.83 7.07 -4.06
CA ASP A 7 -26.05 6.36 -5.32
C ASP A 7 -24.81 5.55 -5.72
N LEU A 8 -23.62 6.13 -5.53
CA LEU A 8 -22.36 5.45 -5.85
C LEU A 8 -22.06 4.30 -4.88
N ALA A 9 -22.34 4.50 -3.58
CA ALA A 9 -22.20 3.46 -2.57
C ALA A 9 -23.04 2.22 -2.89
N LYS A 10 -24.31 2.43 -3.23
CA LYS A 10 -25.22 1.34 -3.58
C LYS A 10 -24.84 0.68 -4.90
N ARG A 11 -24.32 1.45 -5.86
CA ARG A 11 -24.04 0.99 -7.24
C ARG A 11 -22.72 0.24 -7.38
N TRP A 12 -21.67 0.67 -6.70
CA TRP A 12 -20.32 0.10 -6.88
C TRP A 12 -19.83 -0.71 -5.68
N LEU A 13 -20.23 -0.36 -4.46
CA LEU A 13 -19.84 -1.13 -3.26
C LEU A 13 -20.90 -2.16 -2.85
N THR A 14 -22.06 -2.18 -3.51
CA THR A 14 -23.19 -3.10 -3.20
C THR A 14 -23.53 -3.11 -1.69
N ARG A 15 -23.29 -2.00 -0.99
CA ARG A 15 -23.55 -1.82 0.44
C ARG A 15 -24.42 -0.61 0.69
N LYS A 16 -25.22 -0.66 1.76
CA LYS A 16 -25.98 0.51 2.21
C LYS A 16 -25.00 1.58 2.72
N PRO A 17 -25.25 2.87 2.45
CA PRO A 17 -24.37 3.96 2.86
C PRO A 17 -24.15 4.03 4.39
N GLU A 18 -25.07 3.45 5.15
CA GLU A 18 -25.11 3.36 6.62
C GLU A 18 -24.07 2.39 7.20
N HIS A 19 -23.49 1.52 6.37
CA HIS A 19 -22.50 0.51 6.77
C HIS A 19 -21.12 0.75 6.14
N LEU A 20 -20.91 1.93 5.56
CA LEU A 20 -19.60 2.30 5.03
C LEU A 20 -18.67 2.67 6.17
N THR A 21 -17.46 2.13 6.14
CA THR A 21 -16.36 2.62 6.97
C THR A 21 -15.99 4.05 6.59
N GLU A 22 -15.40 4.80 7.53
CA GLU A 22 -14.96 6.17 7.28
C GLU A 22 -14.02 6.29 6.07
N THR A 23 -13.18 5.27 5.86
CA THR A 23 -12.28 5.19 4.70
C THR A 23 -13.06 5.07 3.38
N GLU A 24 -14.04 4.18 3.30
CA GLU A 24 -14.87 4.01 2.10
C GLU A 24 -15.64 5.29 1.76
N SER A 25 -16.23 5.96 2.77
CA SER A 25 -16.92 7.24 2.60
C SER A 25 -15.99 8.34 2.07
N ARG A 26 -14.78 8.44 2.65
CA ARG A 26 -13.75 9.40 2.20
C ARG A 26 -13.26 9.12 0.80
N VAL A 27 -13.04 7.86 0.44
CA VAL A 27 -12.63 7.43 -0.90
C VAL A 27 -13.70 7.78 -1.93
N LEU A 28 -14.98 7.51 -1.63
CA LEU A 28 -16.11 7.88 -2.49
C LEU A 28 -16.23 9.38 -2.70
N GLN A 29 -16.07 10.18 -1.63
CA GLN A 29 -16.04 11.65 -1.76
C GLN A 29 -14.87 12.12 -2.62
N SER A 30 -13.68 11.57 -2.42
CA SER A 30 -12.51 11.92 -3.23
C SER A 30 -12.64 11.51 -4.70
N ALA A 31 -13.30 10.38 -4.99
CA ALA A 31 -13.60 9.95 -6.35
C ALA A 31 -14.63 10.86 -7.04
N LEU A 32 -15.60 11.41 -6.29
CA LEU A 32 -16.56 12.41 -6.78
C LEU A 32 -15.89 13.76 -7.07
N ASP A 33 -15.03 14.21 -6.16
CA ASP A 33 -14.36 15.52 -6.26
C ASP A 33 -13.11 15.50 -7.16
N HIS A 34 -12.77 14.34 -7.75
CA HIS A 34 -11.54 14.13 -8.52
C HIS A 34 -10.27 14.61 -7.80
N SER A 35 -10.26 14.54 -6.47
CA SER A 35 -9.15 14.98 -5.63
C SER A 35 -8.16 13.83 -5.38
N THR A 36 -6.91 14.15 -5.03
CA THR A 36 -5.93 13.14 -4.64
C THR A 36 -6.17 12.70 -3.19
N ILE A 37 -6.23 11.39 -2.95
CA ILE A 37 -6.25 10.80 -1.59
C ILE A 37 -4.88 10.95 -0.90
N SER A 38 -3.85 11.28 -1.68
CA SER A 38 -2.48 11.53 -1.22
C SER A 38 -2.41 12.78 -0.34
N ARG A 39 -2.85 12.63 0.91
CA ARG A 39 -2.36 13.44 2.01
C ARG A 39 -1.05 12.80 2.43
N ASP A 40 0.02 13.58 2.49
CA ASP A 40 1.33 13.11 2.93
C ASP A 40 1.22 12.55 4.36
N VAL A 41 1.06 11.23 4.45
CA VAL A 41 0.92 10.51 5.72
C VAL A 41 2.24 10.58 6.49
N ASN A 42 3.35 10.78 5.80
CA ASN A 42 4.69 10.83 6.35
C ASN A 42 4.93 12.12 7.16
N ASP A 43 4.37 13.25 6.74
CA ASP A 43 4.56 14.56 7.39
C ASP A 43 3.96 14.63 8.81
N VAL A 44 2.87 13.90 9.07
CA VAL A 44 2.21 13.90 10.39
C VAL A 44 2.98 13.05 11.40
N HIS A 45 3.71 12.02 10.95
CA HIS A 45 4.48 11.14 11.82
C HIS A 45 5.88 11.69 12.15
N ALA A 46 6.50 12.44 11.24
CA ALA A 46 7.82 13.05 11.46
C ALA A 46 7.81 14.11 12.58
N SER A 47 6.69 14.83 12.75
CA SER A 47 6.59 15.99 13.65
C SER A 47 6.43 15.65 15.14
N ARG A 48 6.32 14.37 15.51
CA ARG A 48 6.12 13.92 16.92
C ARG A 48 7.25 13.08 17.52
N GLN A 49 8.37 12.86 16.83
CA GLN A 49 9.43 12.02 17.37
C GLN A 49 10.17 12.70 18.53
N SER A 50 10.12 12.08 19.72
CA SER A 50 10.91 12.50 20.87
C SER A 50 12.40 12.27 20.63
N ARG A 51 13.26 13.01 21.35
CA ARG A 51 14.72 12.79 21.30
C ARG A 51 15.09 11.34 21.67
N GLY A 52 14.31 10.71 22.55
CA GLY A 52 14.48 9.30 22.93
C GLY A 52 14.20 8.32 21.79
N ASP A 53 13.15 8.57 20.99
CA ASP A 53 12.79 7.70 19.86
C ASP A 53 13.88 7.67 18.80
N ARG A 54 14.52 8.83 18.57
CA ARG A 54 15.61 8.97 17.59
C ARG A 54 16.87 8.22 18.00
N ILE A 55 17.18 8.21 19.30
CA ILE A 55 18.32 7.46 19.85
C ILE A 55 18.04 5.96 19.80
N ALA A 56 16.83 5.53 20.19
CA ALA A 56 16.40 4.13 20.11
C ALA A 56 16.46 3.59 18.67
N ASP A 57 16.04 4.39 17.68
CA ASP A 57 16.13 4.02 16.26
C ASP A 57 17.55 3.93 15.73
N GLY A 58 18.42 4.84 16.16
CA GLY A 58 19.84 4.76 15.85
C GLY A 58 20.45 3.48 16.41
N MET A 59 20.16 3.16 17.67
CA MET A 59 20.65 1.95 18.35
C MET A 59 20.10 0.67 17.71
N ALA A 60 18.82 0.60 17.38
CA ALA A 60 18.21 -0.56 16.72
C ALA A 60 18.84 -0.82 15.34
N ARG A 61 19.13 0.25 14.58
CA ARG A 61 19.75 0.16 13.25
C ARG A 61 21.22 -0.29 13.31
N VAL A 62 21.96 0.18 14.31
CA VAL A 62 23.36 -0.21 14.54
C VAL A 62 23.45 -1.64 15.08
N GLY A 63 22.59 -2.00 16.04
CA GLY A 63 22.54 -3.34 16.64
C GLY A 63 22.10 -4.44 15.67
N GLY A 64 21.35 -4.10 14.62
CA GLY A 64 20.91 -5.04 13.58
C GLY A 64 21.90 -5.26 12.43
N SER A 65 23.07 -4.61 12.43
CA SER A 65 24.05 -4.73 11.33
C SER A 65 24.94 -5.96 11.48
N TRP A 66 25.16 -6.68 10.38
CA TRP A 66 26.12 -7.80 10.32
C TRP A 66 27.53 -7.40 10.74
N SER A 67 27.97 -6.17 10.42
CA SER A 67 29.29 -5.67 10.83
C SER A 67 29.40 -5.49 12.34
N PHE A 68 28.31 -5.09 13.02
CA PHE A 68 28.28 -4.95 14.47
C PHE A 68 28.42 -6.31 15.14
N ILE A 69 27.64 -7.31 14.69
CA ILE A 69 27.68 -8.69 15.22
C ILE A 69 29.10 -9.27 15.12
N ILE A 70 29.76 -9.12 13.96
CA ILE A 70 31.12 -9.63 13.76
C ILE A 70 32.13 -8.91 14.66
N SER A 71 32.06 -7.57 14.73
CA SER A 71 32.97 -6.78 15.59
C SER A 71 32.81 -7.13 17.09
N PHE A 72 31.57 -7.38 17.51
CA PHE A 72 31.25 -7.77 18.89
C PHE A 72 31.80 -9.17 19.20
N LEU A 73 31.63 -10.12 18.28
CA LEU A 73 32.20 -11.47 18.43
C LEU A 73 33.73 -11.43 18.55
N VAL A 74 34.39 -10.64 17.69
CA VAL A 74 35.86 -10.45 17.73
C VAL A 74 36.28 -9.85 19.08
N PHE A 75 35.56 -8.85 19.58
CA PHE A 75 35.83 -8.27 20.90
C PHE A 75 35.72 -9.32 22.02
N LEU A 76 34.68 -10.17 22.01
CA LEU A 76 34.53 -11.24 23.01
C LEU A 76 35.69 -12.24 22.98
N VAL A 77 36.12 -12.64 21.78
CA VAL A 77 37.28 -13.54 21.62
C VAL A 77 38.56 -12.89 22.13
N LEU A 78 38.81 -11.63 21.76
CA LEU A 78 39.98 -10.88 22.23
C LEU A 78 39.98 -10.72 23.76
N TRP A 79 38.82 -10.43 24.36
CA TRP A 79 38.67 -10.31 25.81
C TRP A 79 38.98 -11.63 26.53
N ALA A 80 38.44 -12.74 26.01
CA ALA A 80 38.68 -14.07 26.57
C ALA A 80 40.16 -14.46 26.45
N VAL A 81 40.79 -14.22 25.28
CA VAL A 81 42.21 -14.49 25.04
C VAL A 81 43.10 -13.63 25.96
N ALA A 82 42.80 -12.34 26.12
CA ALA A 82 43.56 -11.45 26.99
C ALA A 82 43.51 -11.89 28.46
N ASN A 83 42.32 -12.23 28.97
CA ASN A 83 42.16 -12.65 30.37
C ASN A 83 42.73 -14.05 30.65
N THR A 84 42.73 -14.95 29.67
CA THR A 84 43.23 -16.33 29.85
C THR A 84 44.73 -16.47 29.60
N LEU A 85 45.25 -15.88 28.53
CA LEU A 85 46.64 -16.08 28.09
C LEU A 85 47.60 -14.98 28.54
N LEU A 86 47.17 -13.72 28.63
CA LEU A 86 48.07 -12.61 28.99
C LEU A 86 48.10 -12.31 30.49
N LEU A 87 46.99 -12.56 31.19
CA LEU A 87 46.79 -12.13 32.58
C LEU A 87 46.71 -13.32 33.56
N THR A 88 47.42 -14.42 33.30
CA THR A 88 47.25 -15.69 34.03
C THR A 88 47.52 -15.64 35.55
N ARG A 89 48.22 -14.62 36.06
CA ARG A 89 48.48 -14.44 37.52
C ARG A 89 47.64 -13.35 38.20
N GLU A 90 47.10 -12.40 37.44
CA GLU A 90 46.25 -11.29 37.93
C GLU A 90 45.06 -11.13 36.97
N ALA A 91 44.36 -12.23 36.69
CA ALA A 91 43.25 -12.21 35.75
C ALA A 91 42.11 -11.35 36.30
N PHE A 92 41.78 -10.29 35.56
CA PHE A 92 40.69 -9.39 35.91
C PHE A 92 39.33 -10.09 35.85
N ASP A 93 39.13 -10.97 34.86
CA ASP A 93 37.94 -11.82 34.72
C ASP A 93 38.36 -13.27 34.41
N PRO A 94 38.74 -14.07 35.43
CA PRO A 94 39.13 -15.47 35.24
C PRO A 94 37.97 -16.31 34.73
N TYR A 95 38.28 -17.40 34.02
CA TYR A 95 37.27 -18.41 33.66
C TYR A 95 36.50 -18.85 34.92
N PRO A 96 35.16 -18.71 34.97
CA PRO A 96 34.19 -18.72 33.87
C PRO A 96 33.67 -17.35 33.36
N PHE A 97 34.44 -16.26 33.47
CA PHE A 97 34.13 -14.91 32.97
C PHE A 97 32.83 -14.30 33.55
N ILE A 98 32.77 -14.13 34.88
CA ILE A 98 31.58 -13.64 35.57
C ILE A 98 31.29 -12.18 35.23
N PHE A 99 32.33 -11.35 35.09
CA PHE A 99 32.16 -9.94 34.78
C PHE A 99 31.62 -9.75 33.36
N LEU A 100 32.19 -10.46 32.38
CA LEU A 100 31.70 -10.42 31.00
C LEU A 100 30.23 -10.89 30.92
N ASN A 101 29.89 -11.99 31.60
CA ASN A 101 28.52 -12.47 31.65
C ASN A 101 27.55 -11.45 32.27
N LEU A 102 27.96 -10.74 33.32
CA LEU A 102 27.15 -9.69 33.93
C LEU A 102 26.88 -8.54 32.94
N VAL A 103 27.93 -8.06 32.26
CA VAL A 103 27.81 -6.99 31.26
C VAL A 103 26.92 -7.41 30.09
N LEU A 104 27.11 -8.61 29.57
CA LEU A 104 26.28 -9.17 28.49
C LEU A 104 24.80 -9.27 28.91
N SER A 105 24.54 -9.72 30.14
CA SER A 105 23.18 -9.85 30.66
C SER A 105 22.50 -8.48 30.79
N MET A 106 23.20 -7.47 31.30
CA MET A 106 22.69 -6.10 31.38
C MET A 106 22.45 -5.49 30.00
N LEU A 107 23.37 -5.73 29.05
CA LEU A 107 23.24 -5.26 27.69
C LEU A 107 22.00 -5.86 27.01
N ALA A 108 21.80 -7.17 27.12
CA ALA A 108 20.64 -7.87 26.58
C ALA A 108 19.32 -7.37 27.22
N ALA A 109 19.31 -7.15 28.54
CA ALA A 109 18.15 -6.66 29.26
C ALA A 109 17.69 -5.27 28.80
N ILE A 110 18.64 -4.38 28.44
CA ILE A 110 18.32 -3.04 27.89
C ILE A 110 17.97 -3.12 26.40
N GLN A 111 18.56 -4.06 25.65
CA GLN A 111 18.29 -4.23 24.22
C GLN A 111 16.84 -4.66 23.94
N ALA A 112 16.30 -5.62 24.70
CA ALA A 112 14.95 -6.14 24.47
C ALA A 112 13.85 -5.05 24.42
N PRO A 113 13.71 -4.13 25.39
CA PRO A 113 12.71 -3.07 25.33
C PRO A 113 12.99 -2.05 24.23
N ILE A 114 14.26 -1.73 23.91
CA ILE A 114 14.60 -0.82 22.81
C ILE A 114 14.16 -1.42 21.46
N ILE A 115 14.44 -2.71 21.25
CA ILE A 115 13.99 -3.44 20.07
C ILE A 115 12.47 -3.45 20.01
N MET A 116 11.78 -3.74 21.11
CA MET A 116 10.32 -3.75 21.17
C MET A 116 9.71 -2.36 20.91
N MET A 117 10.31 -1.28 21.42
CA MET A 117 9.89 0.10 21.13
C MET A 117 10.07 0.45 19.64
N SER A 118 11.19 0.03 19.04
CA SER A 118 11.44 0.19 17.60
C SER A 118 10.45 -0.60 16.77
N GLN A 119 10.17 -1.85 17.14
CA GLN A 119 9.19 -2.72 16.49
C GLN A 119 7.78 -2.13 16.59
N ASN A 120 7.33 -1.72 17.78
CA ASN A 120 6.00 -1.14 17.97
C ASN A 120 5.79 0.10 17.07
N ARG A 121 6.81 0.94 16.92
CA ARG A 121 6.76 2.09 16.00
C ARG A 121 6.82 1.69 14.52
N GLN A 122 7.50 0.61 14.15
CA GLN A 122 7.45 0.08 12.79
C GLN A 122 6.05 -0.45 12.48
N THR A 123 5.47 -1.26 13.37
CA THR A 123 4.10 -1.79 13.22
C THR A 123 3.05 -0.70 13.07
N GLU A 124 3.17 0.40 13.84
CA GLU A 124 2.24 1.53 13.68
C GLU A 124 2.39 2.23 12.32
N ARG A 125 3.60 2.36 11.79
CA ARG A 125 3.82 2.87 10.42
C ARG A 125 3.25 1.92 9.38
N ASP A 126 3.58 0.63 9.47
CA ASP A 126 3.10 -0.40 8.55
C ASP A 126 1.56 -0.47 8.52
N ARG A 127 0.90 -0.30 9.68
CA ARG A 127 -0.56 -0.25 9.78
C ARG A 127 -1.14 0.96 9.07
N VAL A 128 -0.51 2.11 9.21
CA VAL A 128 -0.93 3.35 8.57
C VAL A 128 -0.74 3.28 7.06
N ASP A 129 0.41 2.78 6.60
CA ASP A 129 0.71 2.57 5.18
C ASP A 129 -0.28 1.57 4.55
N ALA A 130 -0.54 0.44 5.23
CA ALA A 130 -1.53 -0.54 4.76
C ALA A 130 -2.95 0.05 4.65
N ALA A 131 -3.35 0.93 5.58
CA ALA A 131 -4.63 1.62 5.52
C ALA A 131 -4.71 2.62 4.36
N HIS A 132 -3.61 3.31 4.07
CA HIS A 132 -3.50 4.21 2.93
C HIS A 132 -3.54 3.43 1.60
N ASP A 133 -2.78 2.35 1.48
CA ASP A 133 -2.77 1.49 0.30
C ASP A 133 -4.15 0.90 0.01
N TYR A 134 -4.87 0.46 1.07
CA TYR A 134 -6.25 0.02 0.95
C TYR A 134 -7.15 1.12 0.36
N ALA A 135 -7.03 2.36 0.84
CA ALA A 135 -7.82 3.49 0.35
C ALA A 135 -7.52 3.83 -1.12
N VAL A 136 -6.24 3.81 -1.52
CA VAL A 136 -5.82 4.04 -2.91
C VAL A 136 -6.34 2.94 -3.82
N ASN A 137 -6.20 1.67 -3.43
CA ASN A 137 -6.66 0.54 -4.22
C ASN A 137 -8.18 0.56 -4.40
N LEU A 138 -8.92 0.86 -3.33
CA LEU A 138 -10.37 1.01 -3.40
C LEU A 138 -10.80 2.13 -4.36
N LYS A 139 -10.08 3.27 -4.33
CA LYS A 139 -10.35 4.37 -5.26
C LYS A 139 -10.13 3.93 -6.70
N ALA A 140 -9.01 3.25 -6.97
CA ALA A 140 -8.69 2.75 -8.30
C ALA A 140 -9.76 1.76 -8.81
N GLU A 141 -10.23 0.85 -7.95
CA GLU A 141 -11.30 -0.09 -8.27
C GLU A 141 -12.60 0.66 -8.67
N ILE A 142 -12.98 1.68 -7.90
CA ILE A 142 -14.14 2.54 -8.19
C ILE A 142 -13.98 3.28 -9.52
N GLU A 143 -12.82 3.87 -9.77
CA GLU A 143 -12.54 4.59 -11.02
C GLU A 143 -12.57 3.65 -12.24
N ILE A 144 -12.06 2.41 -12.10
CA ILE A 144 -12.13 1.38 -13.14
C ILE A 144 -13.57 0.97 -13.42
N MET A 145 -14.38 0.72 -12.40
CA MET A 145 -15.81 0.41 -12.58
C MET A 145 -16.55 1.55 -13.28
N ALA A 146 -16.27 2.80 -12.90
CA ALA A 146 -16.85 3.97 -13.53
C ALA A 146 -16.45 4.11 -15.01
N LEU A 147 -15.21 3.76 -15.33
CA LEU A 147 -14.70 3.76 -16.71
C LEU A 147 -15.35 2.65 -17.54
N HIS A 148 -15.48 1.44 -16.97
CA HIS A 148 -16.12 0.31 -17.63
C HIS A 148 -17.57 0.61 -18.00
N GLU A 149 -18.32 1.23 -17.10
CA GLU A 149 -19.71 1.62 -17.34
C GLU A 149 -19.83 2.65 -18.47
N LYS A 150 -18.96 3.67 -18.50
CA LYS A 150 -18.92 4.63 -19.62
C LYS A 150 -18.55 3.96 -20.94
N PHE A 151 -17.63 3.00 -20.91
CA PHE A 151 -17.23 2.25 -22.09
C PHE A 151 -18.38 1.40 -22.63
N ASP A 152 -19.13 0.74 -21.74
CA ASP A 152 -20.31 -0.04 -22.11
C ASP A 152 -21.42 0.84 -22.70
N GLU A 153 -21.63 2.04 -22.16
CA GLU A 153 -22.58 3.03 -22.69
C GLU A 153 -22.22 3.47 -24.11
N ILE A 154 -20.94 3.83 -24.33
CA ILE A 154 -20.43 4.20 -25.67
C ILE A 154 -20.58 3.02 -26.64
N ARG A 155 -20.15 1.82 -26.22
CA ARG A 155 -20.26 0.61 -27.05
C ARG A 155 -21.70 0.31 -27.43
N HIS A 156 -22.64 0.49 -26.50
CA HIS A 156 -24.06 0.27 -26.78
C HIS A 156 -24.61 1.28 -27.79
N MET A 157 -24.24 2.56 -27.66
CA MET A 157 -24.61 3.60 -28.62
C MET A 157 -24.04 3.32 -30.02
N ASP A 158 -22.77 2.92 -30.11
CA ASP A 158 -22.13 2.58 -31.39
C ASP A 158 -22.80 1.37 -32.05
N ILE A 159 -23.18 0.34 -31.28
CA ILE A 159 -23.91 -0.84 -31.80
C ILE A 159 -25.28 -0.44 -32.35
N LEU A 160 -26.01 0.43 -31.64
CA LEU A 160 -27.32 0.90 -32.10
C LEU A 160 -27.19 1.72 -33.39
N LYS A 161 -26.19 2.61 -33.46
CA LYS A 161 -25.93 3.40 -34.67
C LYS A 161 -25.58 2.51 -35.87
N LEU A 162 -24.70 1.53 -35.68
CA LEU A 162 -24.36 0.55 -36.72
C LEU A 162 -25.58 -0.24 -37.20
N ARG A 163 -26.49 -0.62 -36.29
CA ARG A 163 -27.75 -1.30 -36.65
C ARG A 163 -28.64 -0.40 -37.52
N ASP A 164 -28.75 0.87 -37.16
CA ASP A 164 -29.57 1.84 -37.92
C ASP A 164 -28.96 2.06 -39.30
N ASP A 165 -27.64 2.25 -39.40
CA ASP A 165 -26.90 2.38 -40.67
C ASP A 165 -27.11 1.15 -41.58
N ILE A 166 -27.06 -0.08 -41.01
CA ILE A 166 -27.35 -1.33 -41.76
C ILE A 166 -28.80 -1.34 -42.27
N THR A 167 -29.75 -0.87 -41.47
CA THR A 167 -31.17 -0.85 -41.84
C THR A 167 -31.42 0.14 -42.97
N GLU A 168 -30.77 1.29 -42.92
CA GLU A 168 -30.83 2.31 -43.97
C GLU A 168 -30.20 1.79 -45.28
N LEU A 169 -29.02 1.16 -45.21
CA LEU A 169 -28.37 0.55 -46.38
C LEU A 169 -29.28 -0.52 -47.04
N ARG A 170 -29.95 -1.36 -46.24
CA ARG A 170 -30.92 -2.34 -46.75
C ARG A 170 -32.10 -1.67 -47.46
N ALA A 171 -32.63 -0.58 -46.92
CA ALA A 171 -33.72 0.16 -47.55
C ALA A 171 -33.29 0.83 -48.87
N MET A 172 -32.07 1.35 -48.94
CA MET A 172 -31.50 1.88 -50.19
C MET A 172 -31.35 0.79 -51.25
N LEU A 173 -30.83 -0.39 -50.88
CA LEU A 173 -30.70 -1.53 -51.79
C LEU A 173 -32.06 -1.98 -52.34
N ALA A 174 -33.07 -2.12 -51.48
CA ALA A 174 -34.43 -2.49 -51.91
C ALA A 174 -35.02 -1.48 -52.90
N ARG A 175 -34.75 -0.17 -52.71
CA ARG A 175 -35.13 0.89 -53.66
C ARG A 175 -34.41 0.80 -54.99
N ILE A 176 -33.13 0.40 -55.01
CA ILE A 176 -32.37 0.24 -56.24
C ILE A 176 -32.88 -1.00 -57.00
N GLU A 177 -33.10 -2.12 -56.31
CA GLU A 177 -33.68 -3.33 -56.89
C GLU A 177 -35.05 -3.08 -57.52
N SER A 178 -35.93 -2.32 -56.85
CA SER A 178 -37.25 -1.99 -57.39
C SER A 178 -37.15 -1.17 -58.68
N ARG A 179 -36.26 -0.17 -58.73
CA ARG A 179 -36.03 0.64 -59.94
C ARG A 179 -35.46 -0.18 -61.10
N LEU A 180 -34.54 -1.10 -60.81
CA LEU A 180 -33.98 -2.00 -61.83
C LEU A 180 -35.04 -2.96 -62.38
N ALA A 181 -35.91 -3.50 -61.52
CA ALA A 181 -37.02 -4.37 -61.93
C ALA A 181 -38.05 -3.64 -62.81
N GLU A 182 -38.33 -2.36 -62.52
CA GLU A 182 -39.21 -1.53 -63.36
C GLU A 182 -38.60 -1.23 -64.73
N THR A 183 -37.28 -1.03 -64.81
CA THR A 183 -36.57 -0.71 -66.06
C THR A 183 -36.35 -1.95 -66.95
N GLY A 184 -36.35 -3.15 -66.36
CA GLY A 184 -36.09 -4.43 -67.05
C GLY A 184 -37.31 -5.14 -67.65
N ARG A 185 -38.54 -4.57 -67.60
CA ARG A 185 -39.72 -5.16 -68.26
C ARG A 185 -39.70 -4.82 -69.76
N PRO A 186 -39.48 -5.79 -70.67
CA PRO A 186 -39.66 -5.55 -72.10
C PRO A 186 -41.15 -5.33 -72.42
N ALA A 187 -41.40 -4.38 -73.33
CA ALA A 187 -42.71 -4.03 -73.87
C ALA A 187 -43.35 -5.17 -74.68
#